data_AF-A0A7Y4B8J1-F1
#
_entry.id   AF-A0A7Y4B8J1-F1
#
_cell.length_a   1.000
_cell.length_b   1.000
_cell.length_c   1.000
_cell.angle_alpha   90.00
_cell.angle_beta   90.00
_cell.angle_gamma   90.00
#
_symmetry.space_group_name_H-M   'P 1'
#
loop_
_entity.id
_entity.type
_entity.pdbx_description
1 polymer ?
#
loop_
_entity_poly.entity_id
_entity_poly.type
_entity_poly.pdbx_seq_one_letter_code
_entity_poly.pdbx_strand_id
1 'polypeptide(L)'
;MNIDVQIAGSWPDSESHITTALVNNIVTTFMEMVNKTSFPKLLILNEPNRDCPMASFDKIADDRTLIFLSSVKGNLWSKIAYQLSHELCHVHANFADQRGHVFKWLEESLCELASFCNMLKMSEDWEHSAPLPFMSSYAPSLNDYVQNMLVDIPQQDKFAEWLEENFQSLKMDSCIRNKNSIIALHLMPIFLRDNTAWKAVGYINKWPVNPEDSLQDYFSSWEIACPDELKPVVQEIGKLLGA
;
A
#
# COMPACT_ATOMS: atom_id res chain seq x y z
N MET A 1 6.29 13.63 13.25
CA MET A 1 5.11 13.56 12.35
C MET A 1 3.87 13.77 13.17
N ASN A 2 2.81 14.35 12.58
CA ASN A 2 1.53 14.50 13.26
C ASN A 2 0.53 13.52 12.64
N ILE A 3 0.07 12.55 13.43
CA ILE A 3 -0.97 11.59 13.03
C ILE A 3 -2.25 11.87 13.81
N ASP A 4 -3.38 11.83 13.12
CA ASP A 4 -4.71 11.94 13.74
C ASP A 4 -5.48 10.65 13.42
N VAL A 5 -5.28 9.64 14.27
CA VAL A 5 -5.83 8.29 14.09
C VAL A 5 -6.78 7.99 15.23
N GLN A 6 -8.02 7.67 14.88
CA GLN A 6 -8.98 7.06 15.79
C GLN A 6 -9.07 5.56 15.52
N ILE A 7 -9.32 4.77 16.56
CA ILE A 7 -9.42 3.32 16.47
C ILE A 7 -10.74 2.90 17.11
N ALA A 8 -11.52 2.09 16.41
CA ALA A 8 -12.74 1.50 16.93
C ALA A 8 -12.97 0.11 16.31
N GLY A 9 -14.15 -0.47 16.54
CA GLY A 9 -14.46 -1.84 16.15
C GLY A 9 -14.02 -2.87 17.19
N SER A 10 -14.00 -4.14 16.79
CA SER A 10 -13.71 -5.28 17.68
C SER A 10 -12.28 -5.74 17.51
N TRP A 11 -11.50 -5.78 18.59
CA TRP A 11 -10.09 -6.22 18.58
C TRP A 11 -9.87 -7.37 19.57
N PRO A 12 -10.37 -8.60 19.29
CA PRO A 12 -10.26 -9.73 20.21
C PRO A 12 -8.81 -10.06 20.56
N ASP A 13 -8.54 -10.60 21.74
CA ASP A 13 -7.18 -11.01 22.17
C ASP A 13 -6.12 -9.88 22.15
N SER A 14 -6.54 -8.61 22.19
CA SER A 14 -5.63 -7.46 22.27
C SER A 14 -6.15 -6.40 23.22
N GLU A 15 -5.24 -5.77 23.95
CA GLU A 15 -5.56 -4.61 24.77
C GLU A 15 -5.59 -3.33 23.92
N SER A 16 -6.40 -2.35 24.33
CA SER A 16 -6.55 -1.10 23.57
C SER A 16 -5.23 -0.33 23.42
N HIS A 17 -4.39 -0.31 24.45
CA HIS A 17 -3.10 0.40 24.41
C HIS A 17 -2.11 -0.29 23.44
N ILE A 18 -2.12 -1.62 23.38
CA ILE A 18 -1.31 -2.43 22.44
C ILE A 18 -1.76 -2.18 21.01
N THR A 19 -3.08 -2.22 20.78
CA THR A 19 -3.69 -1.96 19.47
C THR A 19 -3.36 -0.54 18.99
N THR A 20 -3.45 0.44 19.89
CA THR A 20 -3.13 1.84 19.60
C THR A 20 -1.66 2.01 19.23
N ALA A 21 -0.74 1.39 19.99
CA ALA A 21 0.68 1.43 19.71
C ALA A 21 1.02 0.81 18.35
N LEU A 22 0.43 -0.34 18.03
CA LEU A 22 0.60 -1.02 16.75
C LEU A 22 0.10 -0.18 15.57
N VAL A 23 -1.17 0.26 15.62
CA VAL A 23 -1.79 1.02 14.52
C VAL A 23 -1.06 2.34 14.29
N ASN A 24 -0.72 3.08 15.36
CA ASN A 24 0.02 4.34 15.23
C ASN A 24 1.41 4.12 14.63
N ASN A 25 2.09 3.04 15.00
CA ASN A 25 3.40 2.70 14.43
C ASN A 25 3.29 2.36 12.94
N ILE A 26 2.33 1.53 12.52
CA ILE A 26 2.11 1.20 11.10
C ILE A 26 1.91 2.48 10.27
N VAL A 27 1.06 3.40 10.74
CA VAL A 27 0.79 4.67 10.06
C VAL A 27 2.02 5.56 10.03
N THR A 28 2.76 5.66 11.14
CA THR A 28 3.95 6.51 11.24
C THR A 28 5.08 5.99 10.34
N THR A 29 5.36 4.69 10.37
CA THR A 29 6.36 4.06 9.50
C THR A 29 5.98 4.22 8.02
N PHE A 30 4.68 4.09 7.69
CA PHE A 30 4.20 4.33 6.34
C PHE A 30 4.45 5.77 5.90
N MET A 31 4.13 6.75 6.75
CA MET A 31 4.37 8.17 6.47
C MET A 31 5.85 8.50 6.26
N GLU A 32 6.75 7.88 7.02
CA GLU A 32 8.19 8.00 6.80
C GLU A 32 8.58 7.45 5.43
N MET A 33 8.10 6.23 5.11
CA MET A 33 8.37 5.57 3.83
C MET A 33 7.91 6.42 2.63
N VAL A 34 6.72 7.04 2.71
CA VAL A 34 6.20 7.92 1.65
C VAL A 34 6.67 9.38 1.76
N ASN A 35 7.56 9.68 2.70
CA ASN A 35 8.11 11.00 3.00
C ASN A 35 7.02 12.09 3.17
N LYS A 36 6.05 11.82 4.03
CA LYS A 36 4.97 12.75 4.41
C LYS A 36 5.12 13.20 5.86
N THR A 37 4.95 14.49 6.10
CA THR A 37 4.93 15.07 7.45
C THR A 37 3.53 15.11 8.07
N SER A 38 2.50 15.01 7.22
CA SER A 38 1.07 14.95 7.56
C SER A 38 0.36 13.93 6.66
N PHE A 39 -0.68 13.31 7.18
CA PHE A 39 -1.55 12.38 6.46
C PHE A 39 -3.02 12.71 6.73
N PRO A 40 -3.99 12.31 5.88
CA PRO A 40 -5.40 12.49 6.19
C PRO A 40 -5.76 11.94 7.57
N LYS A 41 -6.75 12.55 8.23
CA LYS A 41 -7.27 12.03 9.49
C LYS A 41 -7.89 10.66 9.25
N LEU A 42 -7.60 9.68 10.10
CA LEU A 42 -8.03 8.31 9.91
C LEU A 42 -9.01 7.88 11.02
N LEU A 43 -9.96 7.02 10.65
CA LEU A 43 -10.64 6.12 11.57
C LEU A 43 -10.37 4.68 11.12
N ILE A 44 -9.68 3.91 11.95
CA ILE A 44 -9.37 2.50 11.70
C ILE A 44 -10.38 1.64 12.45
N LEU A 45 -11.17 0.86 11.72
CA LEU A 45 -12.15 -0.08 12.26
C LEU A 45 -11.71 -1.51 11.98
N ASN A 46 -11.65 -2.36 13.01
CA ASN A 46 -11.56 -3.79 12.79
C ASN A 46 -12.95 -4.44 12.85
N GLU A 47 -13.33 -5.11 11.76
CA GLU A 47 -14.57 -5.86 11.61
C GLU A 47 -14.22 -7.33 11.31
N PRO A 48 -14.11 -8.20 12.33
CA PRO A 48 -13.65 -9.59 12.16
C PRO A 48 -14.40 -10.42 11.11
N ASN A 49 -15.68 -10.11 10.87
CA ASN A 49 -16.56 -10.85 9.95
C ASN A 49 -16.64 -10.24 8.55
N ARG A 50 -15.83 -9.20 8.28
CA ARG A 50 -15.80 -8.55 6.97
C ARG A 50 -14.99 -9.38 5.98
N ASP A 51 -15.45 -9.43 4.74
CA ASP A 51 -14.82 -10.21 3.67
C ASP A 51 -13.38 -9.77 3.37
N CYS A 52 -13.13 -8.45 3.30
CA CYS A 52 -11.83 -7.88 2.97
C CYS A 52 -11.57 -6.53 3.68
N PRO A 53 -10.29 -6.16 3.91
CA PRO A 53 -9.95 -4.78 4.27
C PRO A 53 -10.35 -3.80 3.17
N MET A 54 -10.62 -2.55 3.52
CA MET A 54 -11.08 -1.55 2.56
C MET A 54 -10.95 -0.12 3.10
N ALA A 55 -10.36 0.79 2.33
CA ALA A 55 -10.50 2.23 2.49
C ALA A 55 -11.83 2.70 1.89
N SER A 56 -12.63 3.44 2.67
CA SER A 56 -13.88 4.04 2.20
C SER A 56 -13.58 5.25 1.32
N PHE A 57 -14.17 5.29 0.14
CA PHE A 57 -14.08 6.47 -0.72
C PHE A 57 -14.73 7.71 -0.10
N ASP A 58 -15.76 7.50 0.72
CA ASP A 58 -16.48 8.58 1.37
C ASP A 58 -15.87 8.84 2.74
N LYS A 59 -15.66 10.12 3.03
CA LYS A 59 -15.21 10.60 4.33
C LYS A 59 -16.37 10.63 5.32
N ILE A 60 -16.06 10.42 6.59
CA ILE A 60 -17.02 10.54 7.69
C ILE A 60 -16.92 11.93 8.35
N ALA A 61 -17.67 12.14 9.44
CA ALA A 61 -17.61 13.38 10.23
C ALA A 61 -16.15 13.77 10.57
N ASP A 62 -15.89 15.08 10.62
CA ASP A 62 -14.55 15.66 10.83
C ASP A 62 -13.53 15.37 9.70
N ASP A 63 -14.01 15.09 8.47
CA ASP A 63 -13.19 14.87 7.27
C ASP A 63 -12.24 13.65 7.38
N ARG A 64 -12.63 12.63 8.16
CA ARG A 64 -11.84 11.42 8.37
C ARG A 64 -12.04 10.41 7.25
N THR A 65 -10.94 9.84 6.78
CA THR A 65 -10.94 8.65 5.93
C THR A 65 -11.15 7.41 6.79
N LEU A 66 -12.14 6.60 6.43
CA LEU A 66 -12.47 5.37 7.13
C LEU A 66 -11.72 4.19 6.49
N ILE A 67 -11.01 3.41 7.29
CA ILE A 67 -10.35 2.17 6.85
C ILE A 67 -10.92 1.01 7.67
N PHE A 68 -11.42 0.01 6.97
CA PHE A 68 -11.86 -1.26 7.54
C PHE A 68 -10.74 -2.29 7.43
N LEU A 69 -10.51 -3.04 8.50
CA LEU A 69 -9.64 -4.21 8.56
C LEU A 69 -10.46 -5.46 8.88
N SER A 70 -9.95 -6.62 8.50
CA SER A 70 -10.61 -7.92 8.71
C SER A 70 -9.70 -8.90 9.44
N SER A 71 -9.43 -8.60 10.72
CA SER A 71 -8.67 -9.48 11.59
C SER A 71 -9.56 -10.15 12.64
N VAL A 72 -9.53 -11.47 12.68
CA VAL A 72 -10.25 -12.27 13.69
C VAL A 72 -9.71 -12.08 15.11
N LYS A 73 -8.47 -11.56 15.23
CA LYS A 73 -7.80 -11.24 16.50
C LYS A 73 -6.93 -9.99 16.35
N GLY A 74 -6.89 -9.14 17.37
CA GLY A 74 -6.05 -7.95 17.45
C GLY A 74 -4.57 -8.22 17.70
N ASN A 75 -4.19 -9.47 18.06
CA ASN A 75 -2.79 -9.86 18.23
C ASN A 75 -2.14 -10.48 16.98
N LEU A 76 -2.87 -10.55 15.85
CA LEU A 76 -2.30 -10.95 14.55
C LEU A 76 -1.59 -9.77 13.89
N TRP A 77 -0.51 -9.28 14.53
CA TRP A 77 0.12 -8.02 14.18
C TRP A 77 0.64 -7.97 12.73
N SER A 78 1.25 -9.05 12.22
CA SER A 78 1.68 -9.10 10.81
C SER A 78 0.51 -8.97 9.83
N LYS A 79 -0.64 -9.60 10.12
CA LYS A 79 -1.85 -9.47 9.28
C LYS A 79 -2.41 -8.05 9.33
N ILE A 80 -2.47 -7.45 10.53
CA ILE A 80 -2.95 -6.08 10.71
C ILE A 80 -2.03 -5.08 9.98
N ALA A 81 -0.72 -5.24 10.12
CA ALA A 81 0.28 -4.42 9.44
C ALA A 81 0.17 -4.53 7.92
N TYR A 82 0.04 -5.75 7.39
CA TYR A 82 -0.18 -6.00 5.96
C TYR A 82 -1.45 -5.30 5.47
N GLN A 83 -2.60 -5.58 6.09
CA GLN A 83 -3.89 -5.00 5.66
C GLN A 83 -3.90 -3.48 5.74
N LEU A 84 -3.43 -2.90 6.86
CA LEU A 84 -3.45 -1.46 7.03
C LEU A 84 -2.48 -0.75 6.08
N SER A 85 -1.30 -1.33 5.81
CA SER A 85 -0.34 -0.74 4.87
C SER A 85 -0.90 -0.69 3.44
N HIS A 86 -1.64 -1.73 3.02
CA HIS A 86 -2.35 -1.77 1.74
C HIS A 86 -3.35 -0.61 1.63
N GLU A 87 -4.23 -0.47 2.63
CA GLU A 87 -5.26 0.57 2.60
C GLU A 87 -4.69 2.00 2.75
N LEU A 88 -3.60 2.18 3.49
CA LEU A 88 -2.89 3.46 3.55
C LEU A 88 -2.32 3.85 2.17
N CYS A 89 -1.88 2.88 1.38
CA CYS A 89 -1.39 3.14 0.03
C CYS A 89 -2.52 3.62 -0.90
N HIS A 90 -3.72 3.05 -0.82
CA HIS A 90 -4.90 3.58 -1.52
C HIS A 90 -5.14 5.05 -1.18
N VAL A 91 -5.13 5.39 0.12
CA VAL A 91 -5.31 6.78 0.58
C VAL A 91 -4.22 7.70 0.02
N HIS A 92 -2.97 7.28 0.03
CA HIS A 92 -1.85 8.05 -0.53
C HIS A 92 -1.95 8.19 -2.06
N ALA A 93 -2.47 7.16 -2.74
CA ALA A 93 -2.68 7.10 -4.18
C ALA A 93 -3.94 7.83 -4.67
N ASN A 94 -4.59 8.64 -3.84
CA ASN A 94 -5.78 9.43 -4.21
C ASN A 94 -6.92 8.56 -4.78
N PHE A 95 -7.08 7.33 -4.28
CA PHE A 95 -8.05 6.33 -4.77
C PHE A 95 -9.50 6.83 -4.87
N ALA A 96 -9.87 7.84 -4.07
CA ALA A 96 -11.21 8.42 -4.02
C ALA A 96 -11.48 9.43 -5.14
N ASP A 97 -10.42 10.03 -5.71
CA ASP A 97 -10.51 11.09 -6.73
C ASP A 97 -10.75 10.50 -8.12
N GLN A 98 -10.16 9.33 -8.42
CA GLN A 98 -10.39 8.61 -9.66
C GLN A 98 -10.76 7.14 -9.39
N ARG A 99 -12.05 6.82 -9.54
CA ARG A 99 -12.61 5.50 -9.19
C ARG A 99 -12.79 4.63 -10.44
N GLY A 100 -12.53 3.33 -10.31
CA GLY A 100 -12.96 2.30 -11.27
C GLY A 100 -12.40 2.41 -12.69
N HIS A 101 -11.24 3.05 -12.88
CA HIS A 101 -10.58 3.16 -14.19
C HIS A 101 -9.79 1.89 -14.53
N VAL A 102 -9.54 1.66 -15.83
CA VAL A 102 -8.92 0.44 -16.36
C VAL A 102 -7.46 0.21 -15.91
N PHE A 103 -6.81 1.19 -15.28
CA PHE A 103 -5.44 1.08 -14.78
C PHE A 103 -5.36 0.90 -13.26
N LYS A 104 -6.51 0.67 -12.59
CA LYS A 104 -6.58 0.46 -11.14
C LYS A 104 -5.71 -0.71 -10.65
N TRP A 105 -5.41 -1.68 -11.51
CA TRP A 105 -4.50 -2.78 -11.20
C TRP A 105 -3.09 -2.31 -10.81
N LEU A 106 -2.62 -1.17 -11.34
CA LEU A 106 -1.32 -0.61 -10.97
C LEU A 106 -1.36 -0.14 -9.52
N GLU A 107 -2.44 0.54 -9.13
CA GLU A 107 -2.64 0.97 -7.74
C GLU A 107 -2.70 -0.24 -6.79
N GLU A 108 -3.47 -1.28 -7.11
CA GLU A 108 -3.51 -2.51 -6.30
C GLU A 108 -2.12 -3.15 -6.16
N SER A 109 -1.31 -3.14 -7.23
CA SER A 109 0.06 -3.67 -7.20
C SER A 109 1.00 -2.81 -6.36
N LEU A 110 0.83 -1.49 -6.38
CA LEU A 110 1.57 -0.56 -5.52
C LEU A 110 1.15 -0.71 -4.04
N CYS A 111 -0.13 -0.96 -3.77
CA CYS A 111 -0.64 -1.20 -2.42
C CYS A 111 -0.13 -2.53 -1.83
N GLU A 112 -0.06 -3.58 -2.66
CA GLU A 112 0.58 -4.84 -2.32
C GLU A 112 2.06 -4.62 -1.96
N LEU A 113 2.79 -3.91 -2.82
CA LEU A 113 4.20 -3.57 -2.58
C LEU A 113 4.38 -2.73 -1.30
N ALA A 114 3.48 -1.79 -1.04
CA ALA A 114 3.55 -0.94 0.14
C ALA A 114 3.41 -1.76 1.42
N SER A 115 2.62 -2.83 1.40
CA SER A 115 2.52 -3.77 2.51
C SER A 115 3.85 -4.45 2.81
N PHE A 116 4.54 -4.94 1.78
CA PHE A 116 5.87 -5.55 1.95
C PHE A 116 6.89 -4.53 2.47
N CYS A 117 7.02 -3.38 1.81
CA CYS A 117 8.03 -2.39 2.16
C CYS A 117 7.81 -1.78 3.55
N ASN A 118 6.56 -1.45 3.91
CA ASN A 118 6.27 -0.89 5.23
C ASN A 118 6.56 -1.90 6.33
N MET A 119 6.18 -3.18 6.15
CA MET A 119 6.46 -4.23 7.14
C MET A 119 7.95 -4.56 7.28
N LEU A 120 8.71 -4.54 6.18
CA LEU A 120 10.17 -4.69 6.23
C LEU A 120 10.82 -3.53 6.99
N LYS A 121 10.39 -2.30 6.74
CA LYS A 121 10.86 -1.13 7.50
C LYS A 121 10.46 -1.22 8.98
N MET A 122 9.23 -1.63 9.30
CA MET A 122 8.82 -1.86 10.68
C MET A 122 9.68 -2.93 11.36
N SER A 123 10.00 -4.02 10.66
CA SER A 123 10.87 -5.07 11.17
C SER A 123 12.24 -4.52 11.55
N GLU A 124 12.89 -3.76 10.65
CA GLU A 124 14.17 -3.11 10.92
C GLU A 124 14.08 -2.10 12.08
N ASP A 125 13.08 -1.21 12.05
CA ASP A 125 12.89 -0.19 13.09
C ASP A 125 12.64 -0.79 14.47
N TRP A 126 11.92 -1.92 14.56
CA TRP A 126 11.54 -2.55 15.83
C TRP A 126 12.70 -3.22 16.57
N GLU A 127 13.81 -3.51 15.89
CA GLU A 127 15.04 -3.98 16.55
C GLU A 127 15.62 -2.94 17.52
N HIS A 128 15.31 -1.66 17.30
CA HIS A 128 15.86 -0.55 18.08
C HIS A 128 14.79 0.37 18.69
N SER A 129 13.61 0.42 18.08
CA SER A 129 12.58 1.44 18.34
C SER A 129 11.15 0.90 18.19
N ALA A 130 10.90 -0.31 18.70
CA ALA A 130 9.55 -0.85 18.76
C ALA A 130 8.61 0.07 19.57
N PRO A 131 7.31 0.17 19.21
CA PRO A 131 6.38 1.10 19.85
C PRO A 131 6.05 0.74 21.31
N LEU A 132 6.24 -0.52 21.70
CA LEU A 132 6.28 -0.98 23.08
C LEU A 132 7.49 -1.89 23.29
N PRO A 133 8.16 -1.88 24.46
CA PRO A 133 9.41 -2.63 24.67
C PRO A 133 9.33 -4.12 24.32
N PHE A 134 8.21 -4.78 24.66
CA PHE A 134 8.01 -6.21 24.40
C PHE A 134 7.74 -6.53 22.93
N MET A 135 7.41 -5.54 22.09
CA MET A 135 7.16 -5.76 20.67
C MET A 135 8.44 -5.94 19.87
N SER A 136 9.60 -5.53 20.40
CA SER A 136 10.91 -5.72 19.75
C SER A 136 11.18 -7.18 19.41
N SER A 137 10.78 -8.13 20.26
CA SER A 137 10.92 -9.57 19.98
C SER A 137 10.04 -10.09 18.85
N TYR A 138 9.06 -9.30 18.39
CA TYR A 138 8.19 -9.64 17.26
C TYR A 138 8.76 -9.13 15.92
N ALA A 139 9.81 -8.30 15.93
CA ALA A 139 10.42 -7.76 14.71
C ALA A 139 10.75 -8.86 13.66
N PRO A 140 11.32 -10.03 14.02
CA PRO A 140 11.56 -11.10 13.05
C PRO A 140 10.27 -11.66 12.43
N SER A 141 9.17 -11.72 13.20
CA SER A 141 7.88 -12.22 12.70
C SER A 141 7.23 -11.29 11.66
N LEU A 142 7.56 -10.00 11.65
CA LEU A 142 7.17 -9.10 10.56
C LEU A 142 7.95 -9.42 9.28
N ASN A 143 9.27 -9.65 9.40
CA ASN A 143 10.12 -10.04 8.29
C ASN A 143 9.67 -11.38 7.69
N ASP A 144 9.56 -12.41 8.54
CA ASP A 144 9.18 -13.78 8.14
C ASP A 144 7.84 -13.78 7.41
N TYR A 145 6.88 -12.98 7.86
CA TYR A 145 5.59 -12.86 7.17
C TYR A 145 5.76 -12.39 5.73
N VAL A 146 6.55 -11.33 5.51
CA VAL A 146 6.85 -10.83 4.16
C VAL A 146 7.65 -11.85 3.35
N GLN A 147 8.70 -12.45 3.91
CA GLN A 147 9.52 -13.43 3.18
C GLN A 147 8.72 -14.65 2.75
N ASN A 148 7.84 -15.16 3.62
CA ASN A 148 6.96 -16.29 3.27
C ASN A 148 6.06 -15.93 2.09
N MET A 149 5.50 -14.72 2.06
CA MET A 149 4.71 -14.25 0.92
C MET A 149 5.56 -14.13 -0.35
N LEU A 150 6.76 -13.54 -0.26
CA LEU A 150 7.63 -13.33 -1.41
C LEU A 150 8.09 -14.65 -2.05
N VAL A 151 8.35 -15.69 -1.24
CA VAL A 151 8.73 -17.02 -1.73
C VAL A 151 7.60 -17.69 -2.53
N ASP A 152 6.34 -17.41 -2.18
CA ASP A 152 5.18 -17.97 -2.86
C ASP A 152 4.82 -17.23 -4.17
N ILE A 153 5.43 -16.06 -4.43
CA ILE A 153 5.20 -15.30 -5.67
C ILE A 153 6.02 -15.92 -6.82
N PRO A 154 5.37 -16.35 -7.92
CA PRO A 154 6.08 -16.90 -9.07
C PRO A 154 6.96 -15.85 -9.75
N GLN A 155 8.26 -16.09 -9.81
CA GLN A 155 9.21 -15.27 -10.59
C GLN A 155 8.86 -15.31 -12.09
N GLN A 156 8.91 -14.16 -12.76
CA GLN A 156 8.68 -14.05 -14.20
C GLN A 156 9.94 -13.53 -14.92
N ASP A 157 10.76 -14.44 -15.44
CA ASP A 157 11.99 -14.08 -16.17
C ASP A 157 11.69 -13.23 -17.42
N LYS A 158 10.53 -13.45 -18.03
CA LYS A 158 10.02 -12.71 -19.20
C LYS A 158 8.88 -11.78 -18.80
N PHE A 159 9.11 -10.95 -17.78
CA PHE A 159 8.07 -10.10 -17.19
C PHE A 159 7.29 -9.25 -18.21
N ALA A 160 7.97 -8.65 -19.20
CA ALA A 160 7.31 -7.84 -20.22
C ALA A 160 6.32 -8.66 -21.08
N GLU A 161 6.72 -9.84 -21.55
CA GLU A 161 5.85 -10.77 -22.29
C GLU A 161 4.67 -11.22 -21.41
N TRP A 162 4.95 -11.59 -20.15
CA TRP A 162 3.93 -11.98 -19.19
C TRP A 162 2.92 -10.85 -18.93
N LEU A 163 3.39 -9.61 -18.77
CA LEU A 163 2.51 -8.48 -18.50
C LEU A 163 1.62 -8.18 -19.71
N GLU A 164 2.17 -8.23 -20.93
CA GLU A 164 1.42 -8.08 -22.17
C GLU A 164 0.29 -9.12 -22.30
N GLU A 165 0.61 -10.40 -22.06
CA GLU A 165 -0.36 -11.51 -22.09
C GLU A 165 -1.47 -11.35 -21.03
N ASN A 166 -1.15 -10.77 -19.88
CA ASN A 166 -2.08 -10.60 -18.76
C ASN A 166 -2.79 -9.25 -18.74
N PHE A 167 -2.38 -8.30 -19.60
CA PHE A 167 -2.81 -6.91 -19.55
C PHE A 167 -4.33 -6.74 -19.64
N GLN A 168 -4.98 -7.47 -20.53
CA GLN A 168 -6.44 -7.39 -20.70
C GLN A 168 -7.19 -7.87 -19.45
N SER A 169 -6.71 -8.92 -18.79
CA SER A 169 -7.34 -9.39 -17.55
C SER A 169 -7.19 -8.39 -16.41
N LEU A 170 -6.04 -7.70 -16.33
CA LEU A 170 -5.78 -6.66 -15.33
C LEU A 170 -6.66 -5.42 -15.55
N LYS A 171 -6.97 -5.09 -16.82
CA LYS A 171 -7.93 -4.03 -17.15
C LYS A 171 -9.37 -4.39 -16.77
N MET A 172 -9.76 -5.67 -16.87
CA MET A 172 -11.11 -6.14 -16.54
C MET A 172 -11.32 -6.32 -15.03
N ASP A 173 -10.29 -6.80 -14.32
CA ASP A 173 -10.32 -7.01 -12.88
C ASP A 173 -8.98 -6.54 -12.28
N SER A 174 -9.04 -5.43 -11.54
CA SER A 174 -7.86 -4.84 -10.92
C SER A 174 -7.36 -5.62 -9.71
N CYS A 175 -8.20 -6.47 -9.13
CA CYS A 175 -7.98 -7.12 -7.83
C CYS A 175 -7.49 -8.57 -7.98
N ILE A 176 -6.88 -8.92 -9.11
CA ILE A 176 -6.29 -10.24 -9.35
C ILE A 176 -5.00 -10.36 -8.53
N ARG A 177 -5.15 -10.67 -7.23
CA ARG A 177 -4.08 -10.64 -6.21
C ARG A 177 -2.79 -11.32 -6.63
N ASN A 178 -2.86 -12.53 -7.20
CA ASN A 178 -1.65 -13.24 -7.64
C ASN A 178 -0.88 -12.48 -8.73
N LYS A 179 -1.56 -11.78 -9.64
CA LYS A 179 -0.92 -10.94 -10.65
C LYS A 179 -0.42 -9.62 -10.06
N ASN A 180 -1.16 -9.02 -9.14
CA ASN A 180 -0.72 -7.82 -8.43
C ASN A 180 0.58 -8.09 -7.66
N SER A 181 0.70 -9.24 -6.98
CA SER A 181 1.92 -9.63 -6.25
C SER A 181 3.12 -9.86 -7.18
N ILE A 182 2.91 -10.44 -8.37
CA ILE A 182 3.98 -10.56 -9.39
C ILE A 182 4.47 -9.17 -9.82
N ILE A 183 3.55 -8.25 -10.12
CA ILE A 183 3.90 -6.88 -10.51
C ILE A 183 4.61 -6.15 -9.37
N ALA A 184 4.12 -6.29 -8.13
CA ALA A 184 4.74 -5.74 -6.93
C ALA A 184 6.19 -6.24 -6.77
N LEU A 185 6.43 -7.53 -6.96
CA LEU A 185 7.77 -8.13 -6.88
C LEU A 185 8.74 -7.54 -7.92
N HIS A 186 8.28 -7.29 -9.15
CA HIS A 186 9.09 -6.65 -10.19
C HIS A 186 9.33 -5.15 -9.96
N LEU A 187 8.38 -4.46 -9.32
CA LEU A 187 8.53 -3.05 -8.92
C LEU A 187 9.46 -2.88 -7.72
N MET A 188 9.48 -3.86 -6.81
CA MET A 188 10.19 -3.78 -5.52
C MET A 188 11.64 -3.28 -5.60
N PRO A 189 12.50 -3.71 -6.56
CA PRO A 189 13.87 -3.21 -6.66
C PRO A 189 13.96 -1.68 -6.89
N ILE A 190 13.02 -1.09 -7.62
CA ILE A 190 12.97 0.36 -7.86
C ILE A 190 12.68 1.08 -6.53
N PHE A 191 11.67 0.62 -5.80
CA PHE A 191 11.20 1.25 -4.57
C PHE A 191 12.15 1.08 -3.39
N LEU A 192 12.90 -0.03 -3.31
CA LEU A 192 13.95 -0.22 -2.30
C LEU A 192 15.20 0.63 -2.57
N ARG A 193 15.49 0.90 -3.84
CA ARG A 193 16.67 1.68 -4.25
C ARG A 193 16.41 3.18 -4.18
N ASP A 194 15.20 3.62 -4.51
CA ASP A 194 14.84 5.03 -4.61
C ASP A 194 13.55 5.35 -3.81
N ASN A 195 13.74 5.90 -2.61
CA ASN A 195 12.63 6.32 -1.74
C ASN A 195 11.76 7.44 -2.35
N THR A 196 12.20 8.12 -3.42
CA THR A 196 11.35 9.08 -4.12
C THR A 196 10.24 8.41 -4.92
N ALA A 197 10.37 7.12 -5.26
CA ALA A 197 9.32 6.31 -5.89
C ALA A 197 8.01 6.37 -5.10
N TRP A 198 8.09 6.22 -3.78
CA TRP A 198 6.92 6.34 -2.91
C TRP A 198 6.30 7.74 -2.90
N LYS A 199 7.10 8.80 -3.08
CA LYS A 199 6.56 10.16 -3.23
C LYS A 199 5.78 10.29 -4.53
N ALA A 200 6.27 9.69 -5.63
CA ALA A 200 5.62 9.73 -6.94
C ALA A 200 4.25 9.04 -6.93
N VAL A 201 4.08 7.95 -6.16
CA VAL A 201 2.77 7.30 -5.95
C VAL A 201 1.73 8.29 -5.42
N GLY A 202 2.13 9.29 -4.64
CA GLY A 202 1.23 10.32 -4.12
C GLY A 202 0.63 11.25 -5.18
N TYR A 203 0.99 11.08 -6.45
CA TYR A 203 0.51 11.87 -7.58
C TYR A 203 -0.37 11.10 -8.56
N ILE A 204 -0.48 9.76 -8.44
CA ILE A 204 -1.41 9.00 -9.29
C ILE A 204 -2.87 9.38 -9.00
N ASN A 205 -3.76 9.13 -9.96
CA ASN A 205 -5.21 9.34 -9.85
C ASN A 205 -5.65 10.81 -9.64
N LYS A 206 -4.78 11.78 -9.91
CA LYS A 206 -5.10 13.22 -9.84
C LYS A 206 -5.67 13.80 -11.13
N TRP A 207 -5.95 12.95 -12.13
CA TRP A 207 -6.46 13.34 -13.43
C TRP A 207 -7.58 12.39 -13.86
N PRO A 208 -8.47 12.83 -14.77
CA PRO A 208 -9.48 11.95 -15.35
C PRO A 208 -8.81 10.92 -16.25
N VAL A 209 -9.15 9.64 -16.06
CA VAL A 209 -8.68 8.54 -16.92
C VAL A 209 -9.81 8.13 -17.84
N ASN A 210 -9.56 8.14 -19.16
CA ASN A 210 -10.54 7.71 -20.15
C ASN A 210 -10.46 6.20 -20.40
N PRO A 211 -11.56 5.53 -20.75
CA PRO A 211 -11.55 4.10 -21.09
C PRO A 211 -10.63 3.75 -22.27
N GLU A 212 -10.44 4.69 -23.20
CA GLU A 212 -9.62 4.53 -24.42
C GLU A 212 -8.14 4.83 -24.19
N ASP A 213 -7.76 5.34 -23.00
CA ASP A 213 -6.37 5.67 -22.71
C ASP A 213 -5.50 4.40 -22.84
N SER A 214 -4.34 4.56 -23.47
CA SER A 214 -3.28 3.56 -23.46
C SER A 214 -2.49 3.62 -22.14
N LEU A 215 -1.67 2.60 -21.88
CA LEU A 215 -0.78 2.65 -20.72
C LEU A 215 0.19 3.83 -20.80
N GLN A 216 0.68 4.13 -22.02
CA GLN A 216 1.52 5.28 -22.31
C GLN A 216 0.82 6.60 -21.95
N ASP A 217 -0.46 6.75 -22.26
CA ASP A 217 -1.23 7.96 -21.94
C ASP A 217 -1.38 8.13 -20.42
N TYR A 218 -1.62 7.03 -19.70
CA TYR A 218 -1.69 7.02 -18.25
C TYR A 218 -0.35 7.44 -17.61
N PHE A 219 0.78 6.88 -18.07
CA PHE A 219 2.11 7.25 -17.58
C PHE A 219 2.51 8.67 -17.96
N SER A 220 2.13 9.14 -19.15
CA SER A 220 2.34 10.54 -19.56
C SER A 220 1.59 11.49 -18.63
N SER A 221 0.35 11.15 -18.27
CA SER A 221 -0.44 11.94 -17.33
C SER A 221 0.14 11.92 -15.90
N TRP A 222 0.66 10.77 -15.47
CA TRP A 222 1.40 10.68 -14.20
C TRP A 222 2.65 11.55 -14.19
N GLU A 223 3.43 11.52 -15.26
CA GLU A 223 4.62 12.35 -15.39
C GLU A 223 4.28 13.85 -15.36
N ILE A 224 3.19 14.27 -16.02
CA ILE A 224 2.69 15.65 -15.99
C ILE A 224 2.25 16.06 -14.57
N ALA A 225 1.62 15.15 -13.82
CA ALA A 225 1.15 15.43 -12.46
C ALA A 225 2.28 15.55 -11.44
N CYS A 226 3.46 14.97 -11.73
CA CYS A 226 4.61 14.93 -10.84
C CYS A 226 5.52 16.17 -10.96
N PRO A 227 6.12 16.64 -9.84
CA PRO A 227 7.27 17.54 -9.87
C PRO A 227 8.44 16.98 -10.70
N ASP A 228 9.26 17.85 -11.28
CA ASP A 228 10.35 17.47 -12.19
C ASP A 228 11.33 16.47 -11.56
N GLU A 229 11.60 16.59 -10.25
CA GLU A 229 12.50 15.69 -9.54
C GLU A 229 11.98 14.25 -9.42
N LEU A 230 10.67 14.02 -9.60
CA LEU A 230 10.04 12.69 -9.52
C LEU A 230 9.81 12.05 -10.90
N LYS A 231 9.95 12.81 -12.00
CA LYS A 231 9.72 12.29 -13.36
C LYS A 231 10.64 11.11 -13.72
N PRO A 232 11.95 11.11 -13.37
CA PRO A 232 12.83 10.00 -13.73
C PRO A 232 12.37 8.65 -13.18
N VAL A 233 11.86 8.61 -11.94
CA VAL A 233 11.38 7.35 -11.34
C VAL A 233 10.04 6.91 -11.94
N VAL A 234 9.17 7.85 -12.31
CA VAL A 234 7.93 7.52 -13.05
C VAL A 234 8.23 6.93 -14.41
N GLN A 235 9.20 7.48 -15.14
CA GLN A 235 9.66 6.97 -16.44
C GLN A 235 10.29 5.58 -16.31
N GLU A 236 11.05 5.31 -15.25
CA GLU A 236 11.61 3.99 -14.99
C GLU A 236 10.52 2.94 -14.72
N ILE A 237 9.53 3.30 -13.89
CA ILE A 237 8.36 2.44 -13.62
C ILE A 237 7.58 2.19 -14.91
N GLY A 238 7.33 3.24 -15.72
CA GLY A 238 6.64 3.12 -17.00
C GLY A 238 7.36 2.17 -17.94
N LYS A 239 8.67 2.35 -18.11
CA LYS A 239 9.52 1.49 -18.94
C LYS A 239 9.49 0.03 -18.49
N LEU A 240 9.51 -0.24 -17.18
CA LEU A 240 9.41 -1.60 -16.65
C LEU A 240 8.06 -2.25 -17.01
N LEU A 241 6.98 -1.46 -17.03
CA LEU A 241 5.62 -1.91 -17.30
C LEU A 241 5.23 -1.84 -18.79
N GLY A 242 6.16 -1.46 -19.69
CA GLY A 242 5.90 -1.36 -21.13
C GLY A 242 5.10 -0.14 -21.54
N ALA A 243 5.16 0.93 -20.75
CA ALA A 243 4.57 2.24 -21.01
C ALA A 243 5.60 3.26 -21.48
#